data_AF-A0A3C2DXV0-F1
#
_entry.id   AF-A0A3C2DXV0-F1
#
_cell.length_a   1.000
_cell.length_b   1.000
_cell.length_c   1.000
_cell.angle_alpha   90.00
_cell.angle_beta   90.00
_cell.angle_gamma   90.00
#
_symmetry.space_group_name_H-M   'P 1'
#
loop_
_entity.id
_entity.type
_entity.pdbx_description
1 polymer ?
#
loop_
_entity_poly.entity_id
_entity_poly.type
_entity_poly.pdbx_seq_one_letter_code
_entity_poly.pdbx_strand_id
1 'polypeptide(L)'
;MGQEKFTFQAEVSKLLDIVAHSLYSHKEIFLRELISNSSDACEKRSFLALTQPELTPEGGAKIMLAVDAKKGTLAVADNGIGMNHDDLVEMLGTIARSGTQAFLDQIAAQAKKKDKKKDKADISPIGQFGVGFYSAFMVAKKVEVLTRKAGEDKAWLWVSDGKGEFSITDAERGEAGTTVTLHITKEDKEFLERSRIEHIIRTHSDHIAIPIVMAGDGEAGEEKLNTASALWTRPKKDINADQYTEFYHHVGHGFDEPWMILHNTVEGMASYTSLLFIPSMPPMDLFHPERKGHVKLYARRVFITDDCEGLLPGWLRFLRGVVDSQDLSLNISREMLQNDPKLVKIRKGLVKKVLGELKKKASSAPNDYALFWNNFGTVLKEGLYEDFENRDKLLELARFRSTKSETLTSLAGYVERMGEGQDSIYYIFGEDKDQIAHSPQLEGFRARGIEVLLCTDPIDEFWVSSVGTFQDKPFASVTKGDAGLDKIAEKEKAKKGKGKKKKDKVPDLEPLITAMKTALDGEIKDVMVSTRLTDSPVCLVAGEGDMDLQLERMLKQHGQLKEGVDSLRILEINADHSLIRILAERAGKGEGDITDAAHLLLDQARIAEGETVRDPAAFSARLCAVLEKGLD
;
A
#
# COMPACT_ATOMS: atom_id res chain seq x y z
N MET A 1 -36.75 51.43 5.54
CA MET A 1 -35.40 51.15 5.02
C MET A 1 -35.56 50.31 3.77
N GLY A 2 -35.10 50.80 2.62
CA GLY A 2 -35.18 50.06 1.36
C GLY A 2 -34.08 49.00 1.31
N GLN A 3 -34.44 47.76 0.99
CA GLN A 3 -33.47 46.70 0.74
C GLN A 3 -33.03 46.79 -0.72
N GLU A 4 -31.74 47.03 -0.95
CA GLU A 4 -31.14 46.90 -2.27
C GLU A 4 -30.55 45.50 -2.44
N LYS A 5 -30.79 44.91 -3.63
CA LYS A 5 -30.24 43.62 -4.03
C LYS A 5 -29.35 43.84 -5.24
N PHE A 6 -28.12 43.37 -5.14
CA PHE A 6 -27.17 43.34 -6.24
C PHE A 6 -26.91 41.89 -6.64
N THR A 7 -26.64 41.66 -7.93
CA THR A 7 -26.16 40.38 -8.44
C THR A 7 -24.64 40.35 -8.40
N PHE A 8 -24.05 39.18 -8.14
CA PHE A 8 -22.61 39.00 -8.25
C PHE A 8 -22.13 39.35 -9.66
N GLN A 9 -21.00 40.05 -9.74
CA GLN A 9 -20.30 40.37 -10.99
C GLN A 9 -18.97 39.62 -11.02
N ALA A 10 -18.49 39.27 -12.21
CA ALA A 10 -17.22 38.60 -12.40
C ALA A 10 -16.44 39.19 -13.57
N GLU A 11 -15.12 39.34 -13.40
CA GLU A 11 -14.21 39.80 -14.45
C GLU A 11 -13.74 38.58 -15.26
N VAL A 12 -14.29 38.43 -16.46
CA VAL A 12 -14.11 37.25 -17.33
C VAL A 12 -12.64 36.98 -17.66
N SER A 13 -11.87 38.03 -17.95
CA SER A 13 -10.44 37.92 -18.26
C SER A 13 -9.63 37.34 -17.10
N LYS A 14 -9.89 37.77 -15.86
CA LYS A 14 -9.24 37.22 -14.66
C LYS A 14 -9.69 35.80 -14.35
N LEU A 15 -10.96 35.46 -14.60
CA LEU A 15 -11.43 34.09 -14.44
C LEU A 15 -10.76 33.13 -15.43
N LEU A 16 -10.61 33.52 -16.70
CA LEU A 16 -9.89 32.72 -17.69
C LEU A 16 -8.42 32.54 -17.30
N ASP A 17 -7.78 33.59 -16.78
CA ASP A 17 -6.40 33.53 -16.32
C ASP A 17 -6.22 32.57 -15.13
N ILE A 18 -7.14 32.60 -14.15
CA ILE A 18 -7.16 31.64 -13.04
C ILE A 18 -7.39 30.21 -13.54
N VAL A 19 -8.31 30.02 -14.49
CA VAL A 19 -8.62 28.69 -15.03
C VAL A 19 -7.44 28.10 -15.79
N ALA A 20 -6.75 28.92 -16.58
CA ALA A 20 -5.55 28.49 -17.31
C ALA A 20 -4.36 28.28 -16.36
N HIS A 21 -4.06 29.22 -15.47
CA HIS A 21 -2.77 29.22 -14.77
C HIS A 21 -2.79 28.73 -13.32
N SER A 22 -3.97 28.57 -12.69
CA SER A 22 -4.07 28.28 -11.25
C SER A 22 -4.89 27.04 -10.88
N LEU A 23 -5.70 26.50 -11.80
CA LEU A 23 -6.53 25.32 -11.51
C LEU A 23 -5.82 23.98 -11.75
N TYR A 24 -4.77 23.96 -12.58
CA TYR A 24 -4.06 22.75 -12.98
C TYR A 24 -2.57 22.87 -12.63
N SER A 25 -2.02 21.86 -11.95
CA SER A 25 -0.61 21.80 -11.59
C SER A 25 0.30 21.42 -12.77
N HIS A 26 -0.26 20.71 -13.76
CA HIS A 26 0.48 20.21 -14.93
C HIS A 26 -0.16 20.65 -16.24
N LYS A 27 0.66 21.18 -17.16
CA LYS A 27 0.17 21.69 -18.46
C LYS A 27 -0.40 20.59 -19.35
N GLU A 28 0.18 19.39 -19.35
CA GLU A 28 -0.21 18.26 -20.21
C GLU A 28 -1.70 17.85 -20.10
N ILE A 29 -2.37 18.27 -19.02
CA ILE A 29 -3.79 18.08 -18.79
C ILE A 29 -4.67 18.67 -19.92
N PHE A 30 -4.19 19.69 -20.65
CA PHE A 30 -4.96 20.26 -21.77
C PHE A 30 -5.42 19.18 -22.77
N LEU A 31 -4.54 18.22 -23.06
CA LEU A 31 -4.82 17.19 -24.05
C LEU A 31 -5.84 16.17 -23.51
N ARG A 32 -5.74 15.84 -22.22
CA ARG A 32 -6.74 15.00 -21.52
C ARG A 32 -8.13 15.63 -21.60
N GLU A 33 -8.27 16.92 -21.32
CA GLU A 33 -9.56 17.61 -21.34
C GLU A 33 -10.16 17.67 -22.75
N LEU A 34 -9.34 17.97 -23.78
CA LEU A 34 -9.80 17.99 -25.16
C LEU A 34 -10.25 16.62 -25.66
N ILE A 35 -9.46 15.57 -25.39
CA ILE A 35 -9.82 14.19 -25.75
C ILE A 35 -11.09 13.76 -25.01
N SER A 36 -11.25 14.13 -23.73
CA SER A 36 -12.47 13.84 -22.96
C SER A 36 -13.70 14.50 -23.59
N ASN A 37 -13.61 15.77 -23.99
CA ASN A 37 -14.70 16.48 -24.68
C ASN A 37 -15.06 15.84 -26.02
N SER A 38 -14.04 15.43 -26.80
CA SER A 38 -14.24 14.72 -28.06
C SER A 38 -14.90 13.35 -27.84
N SER A 39 -14.53 12.62 -26.78
CA SER A 39 -15.18 11.36 -26.40
C SER A 39 -16.65 11.57 -26.05
N ASP A 40 -16.96 12.56 -25.20
CA ASP A 40 -18.34 12.92 -24.84
C ASP A 40 -19.17 13.29 -26.08
N ALA A 41 -18.60 14.02 -27.04
CA ALA A 41 -19.27 14.39 -28.29
C ALA A 41 -19.56 13.17 -29.18
N CYS A 42 -18.63 12.23 -29.26
CA CYS A 42 -18.78 10.96 -29.97
C CYS A 42 -19.85 10.06 -29.33
N GLU A 43 -19.84 9.93 -28.01
CA GLU A 43 -20.85 9.17 -27.26
C GLU A 43 -22.24 9.79 -27.40
N LYS A 44 -22.34 11.13 -27.30
CA LYS A 44 -23.60 11.86 -27.52
C LYS A 44 -24.18 11.61 -28.90
N ARG A 45 -23.36 11.67 -29.96
CA ARG A 45 -23.79 11.33 -31.32
C ARG A 45 -24.25 9.88 -31.43
N SER A 46 -23.46 8.95 -30.90
CA SER A 46 -23.76 7.51 -30.94
C SER A 46 -25.06 7.18 -30.21
N PHE A 47 -25.33 7.84 -29.08
CA PHE A 47 -26.59 7.67 -28.36
C PHE A 47 -27.79 8.22 -29.15
N LEU A 48 -27.68 9.42 -29.73
CA LEU A 48 -28.75 9.99 -30.53
C LEU A 48 -29.08 9.10 -31.74
N ALA A 49 -28.05 8.50 -32.34
CA ALA A 49 -28.17 7.58 -33.46
C ALA A 49 -29.02 6.32 -33.15
N LEU A 50 -29.19 5.94 -31.87
CA LEU A 50 -30.12 4.87 -31.47
C LEU A 50 -31.58 5.18 -31.80
N THR A 51 -31.93 6.47 -31.91
CA THR A 51 -33.28 6.94 -32.24
C THR A 51 -33.36 7.71 -33.55
N GLN A 52 -32.22 8.19 -34.07
CA GLN A 52 -32.07 8.97 -35.30
C GLN A 52 -30.94 8.36 -36.15
N PRO A 53 -31.20 7.24 -36.85
CA PRO A 53 -30.16 6.46 -37.54
C PRO A 53 -29.30 7.26 -38.53
N GLU A 54 -29.84 8.34 -39.11
CA GLU A 54 -29.15 9.31 -39.97
C GLU A 54 -27.95 10.00 -39.31
N LEU A 55 -27.89 10.01 -37.97
CA LEU A 55 -26.78 10.57 -37.21
C LEU A 55 -25.61 9.60 -37.02
N THR A 56 -25.70 8.36 -37.51
CA THR A 56 -24.62 7.37 -37.37
C THR A 56 -23.33 7.88 -38.04
N PRO A 57 -22.17 7.90 -37.35
CA PRO A 57 -20.91 8.29 -37.97
C PRO A 57 -20.44 7.25 -38.99
N GLU A 58 -20.19 7.69 -40.22
CA GLU A 58 -19.55 6.86 -41.25
C GLU A 58 -18.15 6.45 -40.78
N GLY A 59 -17.83 5.15 -40.85
CA GLY A 59 -16.56 4.60 -40.38
C GLY A 59 -16.43 4.45 -38.86
N GLY A 60 -17.49 4.75 -38.08
CA GLY A 60 -17.48 4.67 -36.62
C GLY A 60 -16.90 5.92 -35.94
N ALA A 61 -17.12 6.04 -34.63
CA ALA A 61 -16.62 7.16 -33.85
C ALA A 61 -15.09 7.10 -33.70
N LYS A 62 -14.39 8.23 -33.89
CA LYS A 62 -12.93 8.34 -33.74
C LYS A 62 -12.49 9.73 -33.28
N ILE A 63 -11.33 9.80 -32.64
CA ILE A 63 -10.62 11.04 -32.28
C ILE A 63 -9.27 11.01 -32.99
N MET A 64 -8.96 12.04 -33.77
CA MET A 64 -7.74 12.17 -34.56
C MET A 64 -6.88 13.33 -34.05
N LEU A 65 -5.60 13.08 -33.84
CA LEU A 65 -4.60 14.09 -33.56
C LEU A 65 -3.75 14.36 -34.79
N ALA A 66 -3.49 15.62 -35.08
CA ALA A 66 -2.60 16.03 -36.17
C ALA A 66 -1.63 17.11 -35.71
N VAL A 67 -0.35 16.93 -36.02
CA VAL A 67 0.71 17.88 -35.69
C VAL A 67 1.21 18.54 -36.97
N ASP A 68 1.27 19.87 -36.99
CA ASP A 68 2.00 20.63 -38.01
C ASP A 68 3.11 21.42 -37.31
N ALA A 69 4.29 20.81 -37.24
CA ALA A 69 5.47 21.40 -36.59
C ALA A 69 5.96 22.68 -37.30
N LYS A 70 5.67 22.85 -38.60
CA LYS A 70 6.04 24.06 -39.35
C LYS A 70 5.18 25.25 -38.96
N LYS A 71 3.87 25.03 -38.81
CA LYS A 71 2.93 26.05 -38.33
C LYS A 71 2.90 26.18 -36.81
N GLY A 72 3.46 25.21 -36.10
CA GLY A 72 3.46 25.16 -34.64
C GLY A 72 2.07 24.87 -34.09
N THR A 73 1.33 23.96 -34.73
CA THR A 73 -0.05 23.65 -34.36
C THR A 73 -0.27 22.19 -34.03
N LEU A 74 -1.09 21.94 -33.02
CA LEU A 74 -1.66 20.64 -32.69
C LEU A 74 -3.18 20.71 -32.88
N ALA A 75 -3.75 19.80 -33.65
CA ALA A 75 -5.19 19.70 -33.85
C ALA A 75 -5.75 18.42 -33.22
N VAL A 76 -6.86 18.53 -32.49
CA VAL A 76 -7.66 17.43 -31.97
C VAL A 76 -9.01 17.47 -32.69
N ALA A 77 -9.28 16.46 -33.52
CA ALA A 77 -10.48 16.36 -34.32
C ALA A 77 -11.33 15.15 -33.93
N ASP A 78 -12.63 15.33 -33.79
CA ASP A 78 -13.59 14.24 -33.62
C ASP A 78 -14.66 14.28 -34.70
N ASN A 79 -15.28 13.13 -34.93
CA ASN A 79 -16.49 13.00 -35.73
C ASN A 79 -17.75 12.87 -34.83
N GLY A 80 -17.74 13.54 -33.68
CA GLY A 80 -18.85 13.57 -32.74
C GLY A 80 -20.03 14.41 -33.20
N ILE A 81 -20.90 14.80 -32.26
CA ILE A 81 -22.15 15.49 -32.57
C ILE A 81 -21.95 16.88 -33.19
N GLY A 82 -20.81 17.52 -32.94
CA GLY A 82 -20.51 18.89 -33.36
C GLY A 82 -21.36 19.95 -32.65
N MET A 83 -21.15 21.21 -33.03
CA MET A 83 -21.83 22.38 -32.48
C MET A 83 -22.38 23.25 -33.61
N ASN A 84 -23.51 23.91 -33.37
CA ASN A 84 -24.01 24.99 -34.23
C ASN A 84 -23.63 26.36 -33.65
N HIS A 85 -24.05 27.44 -34.31
CA HIS A 85 -23.72 28.81 -33.89
C HIS A 85 -24.11 29.08 -32.43
N ASP A 86 -25.33 28.69 -32.03
CA ASP A 86 -25.83 28.94 -30.68
C ASP A 86 -25.07 28.10 -29.65
N ASP A 87 -24.77 26.83 -29.97
CA ASP A 87 -23.93 25.99 -29.11
C ASP A 87 -22.54 26.63 -28.88
N LEU A 88 -21.91 27.23 -29.90
CA LEU A 88 -20.62 27.91 -29.77
C LEU A 88 -20.70 29.12 -28.81
N VAL A 89 -21.73 29.95 -28.94
CA VAL A 89 -21.95 31.10 -28.06
C VAL A 89 -22.23 30.63 -26.62
N GLU A 90 -23.08 29.62 -26.46
CA GLU A 90 -23.52 29.18 -25.15
C GLU A 90 -22.51 28.30 -24.41
N MET A 91 -21.78 27.42 -25.11
CA MET A 91 -20.93 26.39 -24.49
C MET A 91 -19.45 26.79 -24.45
N LEU A 92 -18.95 27.51 -25.46
CA LEU A 92 -17.56 28.00 -25.48
C LEU A 92 -17.46 29.50 -25.12
N GLY A 93 -18.53 30.26 -25.32
CA GLY A 93 -18.60 31.67 -24.95
C GLY A 93 -19.00 31.94 -23.49
N THR A 94 -19.49 30.92 -22.76
CA THR A 94 -19.90 31.05 -21.35
C THR A 94 -19.08 30.14 -20.45
N ILE A 95 -18.31 30.72 -19.54
CA ILE A 95 -17.51 29.98 -18.56
C ILE A 95 -18.42 29.25 -17.56
N ALA A 96 -18.06 28.02 -17.19
CA ALA A 96 -18.78 27.17 -16.24
C ALA A 96 -20.16 26.67 -16.73
N ARG A 97 -20.36 26.60 -18.05
CA ARG A 97 -21.55 25.99 -18.68
C ARG A 97 -21.13 24.74 -19.47
N SER A 98 -21.58 23.55 -19.03
CA SER A 98 -21.32 22.29 -19.75
C SER A 98 -22.52 21.88 -20.60
N GLY A 99 -22.32 21.80 -21.92
CA GLY A 99 -23.30 21.23 -22.85
C GLY A 99 -23.59 19.74 -22.62
N THR A 100 -22.62 19.03 -22.05
CA THR A 100 -22.75 17.62 -21.70
C THR A 100 -23.64 17.42 -20.47
N GLN A 101 -23.53 18.29 -19.47
CA GLN A 101 -24.43 18.29 -18.31
C GLN A 101 -25.87 18.62 -18.73
N ALA A 102 -26.06 19.63 -19.58
CA ALA A 102 -27.39 20.00 -20.09
C ALA A 102 -28.05 18.83 -20.85
N PHE A 103 -27.27 18.05 -21.59
CA PHE A 103 -27.75 16.85 -22.28
C PHE A 103 -28.18 15.74 -21.30
N LEU A 104 -27.40 15.49 -20.25
CA LEU A 104 -27.79 14.54 -19.20
C LEU A 104 -29.10 14.93 -18.51
N ASP A 105 -29.26 16.22 -18.19
CA ASP A 105 -30.47 16.73 -17.55
C ASP A 105 -31.70 16.52 -18.46
N GLN A 106 -31.52 16.71 -19.78
CA GLN A 106 -32.55 16.45 -20.78
C GLN A 106 -32.93 14.96 -20.84
N ILE A 107 -31.95 14.04 -20.84
CA ILE A 107 -32.21 12.60 -20.80
C ILE A 107 -32.93 12.22 -19.51
N ALA A 108 -32.46 12.70 -18.36
CA ALA A 108 -33.07 12.42 -17.07
C ALA A 108 -34.53 12.92 -17.00
N ALA A 109 -34.81 14.10 -17.58
CA ALA A 109 -36.16 14.65 -17.69
C ALA A 109 -37.05 13.82 -18.64
N GLN A 110 -36.51 13.29 -19.73
CA GLN A 110 -37.24 12.41 -20.66
C GLN A 110 -37.52 11.03 -20.04
N ALA A 111 -36.57 10.47 -19.28
CA ALA A 111 -36.74 9.19 -18.59
C ALA A 111 -37.85 9.25 -17.52
N LYS A 112 -37.99 10.38 -16.81
CA LYS A 112 -39.08 10.61 -15.85
C LYS A 112 -40.48 10.67 -16.49
N LYS A 113 -40.59 10.97 -17.79
CA LYS A 113 -41.88 11.10 -18.49
C LYS A 113 -42.44 9.78 -19.07
N LYS A 114 -41.65 8.71 -19.14
CA LYS A 114 -42.04 7.48 -19.89
C LYS A 114 -42.26 6.21 -19.05
N ASP A 115 -42.19 6.24 -17.71
CA ASP A 115 -42.43 5.11 -16.80
C ASP A 115 -41.73 3.77 -17.18
N LYS A 116 -40.69 3.83 -18.03
CA LYS A 116 -39.89 2.68 -18.44
C LYS A 116 -38.65 2.61 -17.56
N LYS A 117 -38.75 1.85 -16.47
CA LYS A 117 -37.67 1.55 -15.54
C LYS A 117 -36.50 0.70 -16.09
N LYS A 118 -36.43 0.43 -17.41
CA LYS A 118 -35.53 -0.60 -17.96
C LYS A 118 -34.49 -0.18 -19.00
N ASP A 119 -34.56 1.05 -19.54
CA ASP A 119 -33.56 1.52 -20.51
C ASP A 119 -32.85 2.78 -19.95
N LYS A 120 -32.12 2.64 -18.84
CA LYS A 120 -31.02 3.59 -18.60
C LYS A 120 -29.93 3.21 -19.59
N ALA A 121 -29.79 3.96 -20.67
CA ALA A 121 -28.54 3.91 -21.40
C ALA A 121 -27.42 4.38 -20.45
N ASP A 122 -26.38 3.57 -20.31
CA ASP A 122 -25.15 3.89 -19.58
C ASP A 122 -24.39 5.00 -20.32
N ILE A 123 -24.91 6.22 -20.31
CA ILE A 123 -24.15 7.40 -20.72
C ILE A 123 -23.56 8.01 -19.45
N SER A 124 -22.25 7.86 -19.29
CA SER A 124 -21.49 8.38 -18.15
C SER A 124 -20.46 9.40 -18.65
N PRO A 125 -20.87 10.62 -19.03
CA PRO A 125 -19.96 11.58 -19.64
C PRO A 125 -18.93 12.08 -18.65
N ILE A 126 -17.80 12.54 -19.19
CA ILE A 126 -16.61 12.93 -18.43
C ILE A 126 -16.65 14.41 -18.02
N GLY A 127 -17.11 15.31 -18.92
CA GLY A 127 -17.02 16.77 -18.77
C GLY A 127 -18.24 17.42 -18.11
N GLN A 128 -18.19 17.68 -16.80
CA GLN A 128 -19.33 18.26 -16.06
C GLN A 128 -19.21 19.75 -15.70
N PHE A 129 -17.99 20.29 -15.61
CA PHE A 129 -17.76 21.63 -15.04
C PHE A 129 -17.84 22.79 -16.05
N GLY A 130 -17.66 22.53 -17.34
CA GLY A 130 -17.68 23.59 -18.36
C GLY A 130 -16.49 24.55 -18.29
N VAL A 131 -15.34 24.10 -17.78
CA VAL A 131 -14.08 24.88 -17.73
C VAL A 131 -12.90 24.20 -18.42
N GLY A 132 -12.96 22.88 -18.64
CA GLY A 132 -11.84 22.09 -19.18
C GLY A 132 -11.40 22.49 -20.59
N PHE A 133 -12.27 23.09 -21.42
CA PHE A 133 -11.85 23.60 -22.73
C PHE A 133 -10.77 24.69 -22.60
N TYR A 134 -10.86 25.54 -21.58
CA TYR A 134 -9.95 26.68 -21.42
C TYR A 134 -8.54 26.27 -20.97
N SER A 135 -8.31 25.03 -20.52
CA SER A 135 -6.94 24.54 -20.28
C SER A 135 -6.11 24.50 -21.57
N ALA A 136 -6.73 24.55 -22.75
CA ALA A 136 -6.01 24.72 -24.03
C ALA A 136 -5.12 25.99 -24.04
N PHE A 137 -5.54 27.06 -23.36
CA PHE A 137 -4.77 28.31 -23.28
C PHE A 137 -3.55 28.23 -22.36
N MET A 138 -3.34 27.12 -21.63
CA MET A 138 -2.09 26.86 -20.88
C MET A 138 -0.86 26.69 -21.79
N VAL A 139 -1.11 26.22 -23.02
CA VAL A 139 -0.07 25.82 -23.98
C VAL A 139 -0.24 26.50 -25.34
N ALA A 140 -1.36 27.20 -25.56
CA ALA A 140 -1.70 27.82 -26.84
C ALA A 140 -1.93 29.32 -26.70
N LYS A 141 -1.35 30.10 -27.62
CA LYS A 141 -1.57 31.55 -27.74
C LYS A 141 -2.87 31.91 -28.46
N LYS A 142 -3.47 30.94 -29.16
CA LYS A 142 -4.68 31.07 -29.97
C LYS A 142 -5.29 29.69 -30.15
N VAL A 143 -6.61 29.61 -30.03
CA VAL A 143 -7.39 28.38 -30.27
C VAL A 143 -8.42 28.66 -31.35
N GLU A 144 -8.51 27.74 -32.31
CA GLU A 144 -9.52 27.75 -33.37
C GLU A 144 -10.39 26.50 -33.25
N VAL A 145 -11.70 26.66 -33.32
CA VAL A 145 -12.66 25.56 -33.25
C VAL A 145 -13.50 25.59 -34.52
N LEU A 146 -13.21 24.66 -35.44
CA LEU A 146 -13.98 24.44 -36.66
C LEU A 146 -14.98 23.31 -36.40
N THR A 147 -16.28 23.56 -36.54
CA THR A 147 -17.30 22.58 -36.17
C THR A 147 -18.50 22.59 -37.11
N ARG A 148 -19.11 21.42 -37.30
CA ARG A 148 -20.39 21.24 -37.99
C ARG A 148 -21.24 20.27 -37.20
N LYS A 149 -22.45 20.67 -36.84
CA LYS A 149 -23.38 19.81 -36.10
C LYS A 149 -23.94 18.70 -36.99
N ALA A 150 -23.99 17.48 -36.49
CA ALA A 150 -24.61 16.37 -37.22
C ALA A 150 -26.11 16.65 -37.41
N GLY A 151 -26.60 16.44 -38.64
CA GLY A 151 -27.96 16.82 -39.03
C GLY A 151 -28.11 18.26 -39.53
N GLU A 152 -27.03 19.05 -39.53
CA GLU A 152 -26.99 20.41 -40.09
C GLU A 152 -25.89 20.55 -41.17
N ASP A 153 -26.12 21.42 -42.15
CA ASP A 153 -25.18 21.63 -43.28
C ASP A 153 -24.15 22.73 -43.01
N LYS A 154 -24.48 23.69 -42.14
CA LYS A 154 -23.62 24.86 -41.87
C LYS A 154 -22.50 24.54 -40.91
N ALA A 155 -21.29 24.90 -41.29
CA ALA A 155 -20.12 24.85 -40.42
C ALA A 155 -19.72 26.25 -39.95
N TRP A 156 -19.10 26.31 -38.78
CA TRP A 156 -18.70 27.55 -38.11
C TRP A 156 -17.26 27.47 -37.65
N LEU A 157 -16.56 28.60 -37.72
CA LEU A 157 -15.23 28.78 -37.16
C LEU A 157 -15.29 29.73 -35.98
N TRP A 158 -14.94 29.23 -34.80
CA TRP A 158 -14.75 30.02 -33.58
C TRP A 158 -13.26 30.26 -33.34
N VAL A 159 -12.88 31.49 -32.97
CA VAL A 159 -11.48 31.87 -32.74
C VAL A 159 -11.33 32.72 -31.49
N SER A 160 -10.36 32.41 -30.63
CA SER A 160 -10.00 33.24 -29.47
C SER A 160 -8.52 33.13 -29.10
N ASP A 161 -8.00 34.16 -28.43
CA ASP A 161 -6.68 34.17 -27.79
C ASP A 161 -6.75 33.98 -26.27
N GLY A 162 -7.95 33.73 -25.71
CA GLY A 162 -8.16 33.49 -24.29
C GLY A 162 -8.18 34.75 -23.42
N LYS A 163 -8.15 35.96 -24.01
CA LYS A 163 -8.07 37.23 -23.25
C LYS A 163 -9.40 37.93 -23.00
N GLY A 164 -10.52 37.26 -23.30
CA GLY A 164 -11.88 37.72 -22.97
C GLY A 164 -12.81 37.94 -24.16
N GLU A 165 -12.33 37.77 -25.39
CA GLU A 165 -13.13 37.90 -26.61
C GLU A 165 -12.97 36.68 -27.53
N PHE A 166 -13.96 36.44 -28.38
CA PHE A 166 -13.92 35.45 -29.44
C PHE A 166 -14.72 35.93 -30.66
N SER A 167 -14.41 35.38 -31.84
CA SER A 167 -15.18 35.61 -33.07
C SER A 167 -15.79 34.30 -33.58
N ILE A 168 -16.93 34.40 -34.26
CA ILE A 168 -17.58 33.30 -34.98
C ILE A 168 -17.80 33.75 -36.43
N THR A 169 -17.39 32.93 -37.39
CA THR A 169 -17.61 33.17 -38.82
C THR A 169 -18.14 31.92 -39.52
N ASP A 170 -18.82 32.10 -40.65
CA ASP A 170 -19.17 30.99 -41.55
C ASP A 170 -17.89 30.25 -41.99
N ALA A 171 -17.99 28.93 -42.10
CA ALA A 171 -16.90 28.08 -42.52
C ALA A 171 -17.41 26.88 -43.34
N GLU A 172 -16.48 26.09 -43.88
CA GLU A 172 -16.78 24.85 -44.58
C GLU A 172 -16.11 23.68 -43.87
N ARG A 173 -16.86 22.58 -43.70
CA ARG A 173 -16.37 21.33 -43.15
C ARG A 173 -17.14 20.18 -43.77
N GLY A 174 -16.43 19.21 -44.35
CA GLY A 174 -17.03 18.09 -45.09
C GLY A 174 -17.76 17.06 -44.21
N GLU A 175 -17.38 16.94 -42.94
CA GLU A 175 -17.92 15.97 -42.00
C GLU A 175 -18.43 16.62 -40.71
N ALA A 176 -19.43 16.01 -40.07
CA ALA A 176 -19.93 16.46 -38.77
C ALA A 176 -18.90 16.17 -37.66
N GLY A 177 -18.90 17.01 -36.61
CA GLY A 177 -17.96 16.94 -35.49
C GLY A 177 -17.19 18.24 -35.32
N THR A 178 -16.10 18.19 -34.54
CA THR A 178 -15.31 19.36 -34.16
C THR A 178 -13.81 19.16 -34.39
N THR A 179 -13.09 20.22 -34.73
CA THR A 179 -11.63 20.27 -34.83
C THR A 179 -11.16 21.45 -34.01
N VAL A 180 -10.43 21.16 -32.93
CA VAL A 180 -9.80 22.15 -32.07
C VAL A 180 -8.34 22.26 -32.47
N THR A 181 -7.95 23.38 -33.07
CA THR A 181 -6.57 23.67 -33.46
C THR A 181 -5.93 24.61 -32.46
N LEU A 182 -4.88 24.13 -31.79
CA LEU A 182 -4.09 24.86 -30.83
C LEU A 182 -2.86 25.45 -31.53
N HIS A 183 -2.70 26.76 -31.46
CA HIS A 183 -1.48 27.44 -31.89
C HIS A 183 -0.52 27.46 -30.71
N ILE A 184 0.40 26.50 -30.66
CA ILE A 184 1.28 26.26 -29.52
C ILE A 184 2.24 27.45 -29.29
N THR A 185 2.50 27.77 -28.03
CA THR A 185 3.45 28.81 -27.63
C THR A 185 4.89 28.41 -27.99
N LYS A 186 5.86 29.31 -27.81
CA LYS A 186 7.26 28.97 -28.13
C LYS A 186 7.88 28.08 -27.06
N GLU A 187 7.38 28.20 -25.83
CA GLU A 187 7.83 27.55 -24.62
C GLU A 187 7.32 26.11 -24.52
N ASP A 188 6.14 25.83 -25.10
CA ASP A 188 5.43 24.56 -24.95
C ASP A 188 5.56 23.65 -26.20
N LYS A 189 6.63 23.83 -26.99
CA LYS A 189 6.88 23.06 -28.23
C LYS A 189 7.01 21.55 -28.02
N GLU A 190 7.26 21.10 -26.80
CA GLU A 190 7.27 19.67 -26.44
C GLU A 190 5.95 18.97 -26.83
N PHE A 191 4.82 19.69 -26.84
CA PHE A 191 3.51 19.13 -27.23
C PHE A 191 3.31 19.02 -28.75
N LEU A 192 4.33 19.36 -29.54
CA LEU A 192 4.41 19.03 -30.97
C LEU A 192 5.26 17.77 -31.20
N GLU A 193 5.88 17.20 -30.17
CA GLU A 193 6.65 15.97 -30.28
C GLU A 193 5.74 14.76 -30.16
N ARG A 194 5.84 13.87 -31.15
CA ARG A 194 5.01 12.67 -31.25
C ARG A 194 5.11 11.78 -30.01
N SER A 195 6.33 11.49 -29.54
CA SER A 195 6.58 10.67 -28.35
C SER A 195 5.95 11.25 -27.09
N ARG A 196 5.95 12.59 -26.95
CA ARG A 196 5.32 13.28 -25.83
C ARG A 196 3.80 13.14 -25.87
N ILE A 197 3.18 13.33 -27.03
CA ILE A 197 1.74 13.13 -27.24
C ILE A 197 1.33 11.68 -26.93
N GLU A 198 2.08 10.70 -27.45
CA GLU A 198 1.84 9.28 -27.20
C GLU A 198 1.91 8.94 -25.72
N HIS A 199 2.91 9.49 -25.00
CA HIS A 199 3.02 9.32 -23.56
C HIS A 199 1.81 9.90 -22.83
N ILE A 200 1.38 11.13 -23.15
CA ILE A 200 0.23 11.77 -22.51
C ILE A 200 -1.05 10.94 -22.75
N ILE A 201 -1.26 10.43 -23.97
CA ILE A 201 -2.43 9.60 -24.28
C ILE A 201 -2.39 8.28 -23.51
N ARG A 202 -1.24 7.59 -23.49
CA ARG A 202 -1.07 6.35 -22.74
C ARG A 202 -1.29 6.53 -21.24
N THR A 203 -0.91 7.68 -20.69
CA THR A 203 -1.08 7.99 -19.27
C THR A 203 -2.53 8.35 -18.94
N HIS A 204 -3.16 9.21 -19.74
CA HIS A 204 -4.42 9.86 -19.35
C HIS A 204 -5.67 9.34 -20.05
N SER A 205 -5.52 8.70 -21.22
CA SER A 205 -6.62 8.41 -22.16
C SER A 205 -6.57 7.01 -22.79
N ASP A 206 -5.70 6.11 -22.32
CA ASP A 206 -5.49 4.79 -22.95
C ASP A 206 -6.76 3.92 -22.97
N HIS A 207 -7.62 4.10 -21.98
CA HIS A 207 -8.81 3.29 -21.76
C HIS A 207 -10.12 3.98 -22.18
N ILE A 208 -10.04 5.12 -22.87
CA ILE A 208 -11.20 5.73 -23.54
C ILE A 208 -11.70 4.78 -24.63
N ALA A 209 -13.02 4.58 -24.69
CA ALA A 209 -13.63 3.60 -25.60
C ALA A 209 -13.51 4.01 -27.07
N ILE A 210 -13.43 5.31 -27.35
CA ILE A 210 -13.27 5.85 -28.70
C ILE A 210 -11.80 5.66 -29.14
N PRO A 211 -11.54 5.11 -30.34
CA PRO A 211 -10.20 5.06 -30.91
C PRO A 211 -9.58 6.46 -31.02
N ILE A 212 -8.37 6.59 -30.47
CA ILE A 212 -7.54 7.78 -30.58
C ILE A 212 -6.45 7.46 -31.60
N VAL A 213 -6.38 8.22 -32.69
CA VAL A 213 -5.44 7.97 -33.79
C VAL A 213 -4.56 9.19 -34.05
N MET A 214 -3.31 8.96 -34.45
CA MET A 214 -2.45 10.00 -35.04
C MET A 214 -2.66 10.02 -36.55
N ALA A 215 -2.83 11.22 -37.11
CA ALA A 215 -2.77 11.43 -38.56
C ALA A 215 -1.35 11.12 -39.05
N GLY A 216 -1.23 10.30 -40.08
CA GLY A 216 0.06 9.96 -40.68
C GLY A 216 0.56 11.01 -41.68
N ASP A 217 1.87 11.04 -41.90
CA ASP A 217 2.49 11.84 -42.95
C ASP A 217 2.50 11.04 -44.27
N GLY A 218 1.71 11.45 -45.26
CA GLY A 218 1.74 10.87 -46.62
C GLY A 218 1.16 9.46 -46.71
N GLU A 219 1.98 8.46 -47.11
CA GLU A 219 1.55 7.06 -47.33
C GLU A 219 1.37 6.26 -46.03
N ALA A 220 1.80 6.80 -44.88
CA ALA A 220 1.52 6.20 -43.58
C ALA A 220 0.05 6.47 -43.21
N GLY A 221 -0.74 5.41 -43.04
CA GLY A 221 -2.13 5.50 -42.61
C GLY A 221 -2.30 5.99 -41.17
N GLU A 222 -3.56 6.06 -40.71
CA GLU A 222 -3.89 6.40 -39.32
C GLU A 222 -3.27 5.37 -38.34
N GLU A 223 -2.59 5.83 -37.29
CA GLU A 223 -2.02 4.97 -36.25
C GLU A 223 -2.76 5.10 -34.94
N LYS A 224 -3.26 3.98 -34.40
CA LYS A 224 -3.99 3.96 -33.13
C LYS A 224 -3.04 4.13 -31.94
N LEU A 225 -3.32 5.12 -31.10
CA LEU A 225 -2.51 5.52 -29.95
C LEU A 225 -2.97 4.89 -28.63
N ASN A 226 -4.26 4.56 -28.50
CA ASN A 226 -4.83 3.97 -27.30
C ASN A 226 -5.17 2.48 -27.48
N THR A 227 -5.11 1.70 -26.41
CA THR A 227 -5.58 0.30 -26.46
C THR A 227 -7.10 0.21 -26.57
N ALA A 228 -7.85 1.17 -26.03
CA ALA A 228 -9.31 1.21 -25.94
C ALA A 228 -9.93 0.01 -25.19
N SER A 229 -9.12 -0.66 -24.36
CA SER A 229 -9.52 -1.85 -23.59
C SER A 229 -9.54 -1.53 -22.10
N ALA A 230 -10.66 -1.04 -21.59
CA ALA A 230 -10.92 -0.97 -20.15
C ALA A 230 -11.23 -2.38 -19.63
N LEU A 231 -10.20 -3.22 -19.44
CA LEU A 231 -10.34 -4.65 -19.15
C LEU A 231 -11.25 -4.91 -17.94
N TRP A 232 -11.16 -4.06 -16.91
CA TRP A 232 -11.98 -4.13 -15.70
C TRP A 232 -13.48 -3.90 -15.94
N THR A 233 -13.89 -3.38 -17.10
CA THR A 233 -15.30 -3.18 -17.43
C THR A 233 -15.93 -4.37 -18.14
N ARG A 234 -15.11 -5.32 -18.61
CA ARG A 234 -15.58 -6.54 -19.28
C ARG A 234 -16.08 -7.56 -18.25
N PRO A 235 -17.12 -8.35 -18.57
CA PRO A 235 -17.53 -9.45 -17.71
C PRO A 235 -16.38 -10.44 -17.51
N LYS A 236 -16.15 -10.88 -16.27
CA LYS A 236 -15.03 -11.78 -15.91
C LYS A 236 -14.92 -13.04 -16.78
N LYS A 237 -16.07 -13.58 -17.19
CA LYS A 237 -16.19 -14.78 -18.03
C LYS A 237 -15.63 -14.58 -19.45
N ASP A 238 -15.54 -13.33 -19.90
CA ASP A 238 -15.09 -12.96 -21.23
C ASP A 238 -13.61 -12.54 -21.22
N ILE A 239 -12.91 -12.68 -20.08
CA ILE A 239 -11.50 -12.32 -19.90
C ILE A 239 -10.72 -13.59 -19.57
N ASN A 240 -9.69 -13.90 -20.36
CA ASN A 240 -8.80 -15.04 -20.10
C ASN A 240 -7.60 -14.64 -19.20
N ALA A 241 -6.80 -15.61 -18.77
CA ALA A 241 -5.66 -15.38 -17.90
C ALA A 241 -4.59 -14.48 -18.55
N ASP A 242 -4.25 -14.74 -19.82
CA ASP A 242 -3.24 -13.97 -20.56
C ASP A 242 -3.61 -12.48 -20.64
N GLN A 243 -4.89 -12.15 -20.86
CA GLN A 243 -5.38 -10.78 -20.87
C GLN A 243 -5.24 -10.11 -19.50
N TYR A 244 -5.44 -10.83 -18.39
CA TYR A 244 -5.18 -10.28 -17.06
C TYR A 244 -3.69 -10.05 -16.82
N THR A 245 -2.83 -10.98 -17.23
CA THR A 245 -1.38 -10.86 -17.12
C THR A 245 -0.84 -9.69 -17.94
N GLU A 246 -1.24 -9.57 -19.21
CA GLU A 246 -0.86 -8.44 -20.07
C GLU A 246 -1.28 -7.10 -19.46
N PHE A 247 -2.50 -7.03 -18.92
CA PHE A 247 -2.96 -5.83 -18.24
C PHE A 247 -2.19 -5.56 -16.94
N TYR A 248 -1.86 -6.60 -16.17
CA TYR A 248 -1.02 -6.49 -14.97
C TYR A 248 0.36 -5.92 -15.30
N HIS A 249 1.05 -6.43 -16.32
CA HIS A 249 2.34 -5.90 -16.78
C HIS A 249 2.22 -4.45 -17.23
N HIS A 250 1.15 -4.13 -17.95
CA HIS A 250 0.91 -2.78 -18.44
C HIS A 250 0.70 -1.77 -17.30
N VAL A 251 -0.08 -2.12 -16.28
CA VAL A 251 -0.43 -1.20 -15.18
C VAL A 251 0.58 -1.20 -14.03
N GLY A 252 1.20 -2.34 -13.76
CA GLY A 252 2.08 -2.57 -12.61
C GLY A 252 3.57 -2.46 -12.94
N HIS A 253 3.96 -2.43 -14.21
CA HIS A 253 5.34 -2.36 -14.69
C HIS A 253 6.26 -3.50 -14.19
N GLY A 254 5.67 -4.59 -13.69
CA GLY A 254 6.36 -5.82 -13.30
C GLY A 254 6.55 -6.78 -14.48
N PHE A 255 7.56 -7.64 -14.39
CA PHE A 255 7.79 -8.75 -15.32
C PHE A 255 7.33 -10.11 -14.75
N ASP A 256 6.85 -10.12 -13.51
CA ASP A 256 6.34 -11.30 -12.82
C ASP A 256 4.88 -11.58 -13.18
N GLU A 257 4.30 -12.64 -12.65
CA GLU A 257 2.88 -12.96 -12.84
C GLU A 257 2.05 -12.51 -11.64
N PRO A 258 0.74 -12.23 -11.79
CA PRO A 258 -0.11 -11.95 -10.64
C PRO A 258 -0.32 -13.21 -9.80
N TRP A 259 0.14 -13.20 -8.55
CA TRP A 259 -0.17 -14.25 -7.56
C TRP A 259 -1.67 -14.34 -7.26
N MET A 260 -2.36 -13.19 -7.26
CA MET A 260 -3.80 -13.12 -7.09
C MET A 260 -4.41 -12.01 -7.94
N ILE A 261 -5.56 -12.32 -8.56
CA ILE A 261 -6.39 -11.38 -9.32
C ILE A 261 -7.66 -11.10 -8.53
N LEU A 262 -7.91 -9.83 -8.25
CA LEU A 262 -9.05 -9.31 -7.50
C LEU A 262 -9.89 -8.42 -8.42
N HIS A 263 -10.76 -9.04 -9.21
CA HIS A 263 -11.71 -8.33 -10.07
C HIS A 263 -13.08 -8.29 -9.38
N ASN A 264 -13.68 -7.12 -9.16
CA ASN A 264 -15.05 -7.01 -8.65
C ASN A 264 -15.70 -5.66 -8.96
N THR A 265 -17.03 -5.69 -9.12
CA THR A 265 -17.88 -4.50 -9.19
C THR A 265 -18.69 -4.41 -7.90
N VAL A 266 -18.76 -3.21 -7.34
CA VAL A 266 -19.52 -2.88 -6.13
C VAL A 266 -20.53 -1.80 -6.50
N GLU A 267 -21.78 -2.02 -6.13
CA GLU A 267 -22.88 -1.08 -6.32
C GLU A 267 -23.45 -0.66 -4.95
N GLY A 268 -24.02 0.54 -4.86
CA GLY A 268 -24.76 1.00 -3.68
C GLY A 268 -24.28 2.36 -3.18
N MET A 269 -23.86 2.44 -1.92
CA MET A 269 -23.44 3.72 -1.31
C MET A 269 -22.18 4.34 -1.93
N ALA A 270 -21.34 3.51 -2.55
CA ALA A 270 -20.24 3.92 -3.41
C ALA A 270 -20.14 2.88 -4.52
N SER A 271 -20.24 3.33 -5.77
CA SER A 271 -20.21 2.47 -6.95
C SER A 271 -18.84 2.54 -7.61
N TYR A 272 -18.19 1.38 -7.71
CA TYR A 272 -16.87 1.27 -8.31
C TYR A 272 -16.59 -0.15 -8.82
N THR A 273 -15.71 -0.23 -9.80
CA THR A 273 -15.13 -1.48 -10.26
C THR A 273 -13.65 -1.48 -9.94
N SER A 274 -13.15 -2.55 -9.34
CA SER A 274 -11.73 -2.72 -9.05
C SER A 274 -11.20 -3.94 -9.76
N LEU A 275 -10.03 -3.78 -10.38
CA LEU A 275 -9.20 -4.86 -10.89
C LEU A 275 -7.82 -4.69 -10.27
N LEU A 276 -7.61 -5.39 -9.16
CA LEU A 276 -6.37 -5.35 -8.39
C LEU A 276 -5.60 -6.65 -8.54
N PHE A 277 -4.29 -6.56 -8.37
CA PHE A 277 -3.36 -7.66 -8.44
C PHE A 277 -2.46 -7.65 -7.22
N ILE A 278 -2.16 -8.84 -6.74
CA ILE A 278 -1.04 -9.07 -5.83
C ILE A 278 0.08 -9.67 -6.67
N PRO A 279 1.26 -9.00 -6.76
CA PRO A 279 2.43 -9.54 -7.45
C PRO A 279 2.87 -10.89 -6.88
N SER A 280 3.50 -11.73 -7.70
CA SER A 280 4.16 -12.96 -7.24
C SER A 280 5.57 -12.72 -6.71
N MET A 281 6.15 -11.57 -7.02
CA MET A 281 7.43 -11.12 -6.47
C MET A 281 7.29 -9.77 -5.74
N PRO A 282 8.07 -9.52 -4.67
CA PRO A 282 8.11 -8.20 -4.05
C PRO A 282 8.55 -7.11 -5.04
N PRO A 283 7.80 -6.01 -5.19
CA PRO A 283 8.26 -4.85 -5.93
C PRO A 283 9.50 -4.22 -5.29
N MET A 284 10.38 -3.61 -6.10
CA MET A 284 11.62 -2.97 -5.60
C MET A 284 11.37 -1.83 -4.61
N ASP A 285 10.22 -1.16 -4.73
CA ASP A 285 9.79 -0.04 -3.89
C ASP A 285 9.01 -0.48 -2.63
N LEU A 286 8.85 -1.79 -2.38
CA LEU A 286 8.03 -2.31 -1.29
C LEU A 286 8.44 -1.79 0.10
N PHE A 287 9.71 -1.49 0.32
CA PHE A 287 10.22 -0.95 1.59
C PHE A 287 10.65 0.52 1.50
N HIS A 288 10.23 1.24 0.45
CA HIS A 288 10.54 2.65 0.32
C HIS A 288 9.87 3.47 1.45
N PRO A 289 10.57 4.44 2.08
CA PRO A 289 10.04 5.19 3.24
C PRO A 289 8.73 5.93 2.99
N GLU A 290 8.48 6.34 1.74
CA GLU A 290 7.24 7.05 1.38
C GLU A 290 5.98 6.18 1.46
N ARG A 291 6.13 4.84 1.41
CA ARG A 291 5.02 3.86 1.50
C ARG A 291 3.86 4.14 0.53
N LYS A 292 4.16 4.71 -0.65
CA LYS A 292 3.17 5.07 -1.65
C LYS A 292 2.39 3.87 -2.17
N GLY A 293 1.11 4.07 -2.44
CA GLY A 293 0.29 3.12 -3.20
C GLY A 293 0.57 3.24 -4.69
N HIS A 294 0.20 2.21 -5.46
CA HIS A 294 0.38 2.17 -6.92
C HIS A 294 -0.90 1.75 -7.65
N VAL A 295 -2.03 1.87 -6.97
CA VAL A 295 -3.34 1.57 -7.55
C VAL A 295 -3.85 2.83 -8.22
N LYS A 296 -4.01 2.75 -9.54
CA LYS A 296 -4.47 3.86 -10.36
C LYS A 296 -5.96 4.09 -10.13
N LEU A 297 -6.31 5.31 -9.74
CA LEU A 297 -7.69 5.75 -9.58
C LEU A 297 -8.20 6.36 -10.87
N TYR A 298 -9.33 5.82 -11.33
CA TYR A 298 -10.08 6.27 -12.48
C TYR A 298 -11.44 6.78 -12.02
N ALA A 299 -11.96 7.78 -12.73
CA ALA A 299 -13.35 8.14 -12.66
C ALA A 299 -13.93 8.08 -14.07
N ARG A 300 -14.90 7.19 -14.28
CA ARG A 300 -15.53 6.98 -15.58
C ARG A 300 -14.50 6.67 -16.67
N ARG A 301 -13.56 5.77 -16.37
CA ARG A 301 -12.45 5.34 -17.25
C ARG A 301 -11.42 6.43 -17.60
N VAL A 302 -11.52 7.61 -16.99
CA VAL A 302 -10.50 8.66 -17.10
C VAL A 302 -9.55 8.59 -15.93
N PHE A 303 -8.26 8.54 -16.23
CA PHE A 303 -7.22 8.51 -15.21
C PHE A 303 -7.25 9.78 -14.37
N ILE A 304 -7.23 9.62 -13.06
CA ILE A 304 -7.20 10.74 -12.12
C ILE A 304 -5.84 10.87 -11.48
N THR A 305 -5.38 9.80 -10.82
CA THR A 305 -4.07 9.76 -10.15
C THR A 305 -3.74 8.32 -9.79
N ASP A 306 -2.45 7.99 -9.71
CA ASP A 306 -1.92 6.76 -9.12
C ASP A 306 -1.32 6.98 -7.72
N ASP A 307 -1.32 8.22 -7.24
CA ASP A 307 -0.86 8.66 -5.92
C ASP A 307 -2.04 9.16 -5.06
N CYS A 308 -3.11 8.35 -4.99
CA CYS A 308 -4.28 8.68 -4.19
C CYS A 308 -4.08 8.29 -2.72
N GLU A 309 -3.52 9.20 -1.92
CA GLU A 309 -3.48 9.06 -0.47
C GLU A 309 -4.91 8.82 0.07
N GLY A 310 -5.08 7.74 0.84
CA GLY A 310 -6.37 7.36 1.40
C GLY A 310 -7.20 6.38 0.57
N LEU A 311 -6.81 6.03 -0.66
CA LEU A 311 -7.48 4.95 -1.42
C LEU A 311 -7.22 3.58 -0.79
N LEU A 312 -5.97 3.31 -0.43
CA LEU A 312 -5.52 2.11 0.28
C LEU A 312 -4.57 2.51 1.41
N PRO A 313 -4.55 1.77 2.52
CA PRO A 313 -3.57 2.00 3.58
C PRO A 313 -2.16 1.56 3.13
N GLY A 314 -1.12 2.17 3.73
CA GLY A 314 0.29 1.89 3.38
C GLY A 314 0.70 0.43 3.57
N TRP A 315 0.06 -0.31 4.47
CA TRP A 315 0.28 -1.76 4.66
C TRP A 315 -0.32 -2.64 3.55
N LEU A 316 -1.01 -2.05 2.55
CA LEU A 316 -1.48 -2.70 1.32
C LEU A 316 -0.77 -2.18 0.05
N ARG A 317 0.35 -1.44 0.19
CA ARG A 317 1.08 -0.81 -0.93
C ARG A 317 1.62 -1.78 -1.99
N PHE A 318 1.69 -3.08 -1.69
CA PHE A 318 2.05 -4.11 -2.68
C PHE A 318 0.99 -4.30 -3.78
N LEU A 319 -0.25 -3.84 -3.57
CA LEU A 319 -1.30 -3.96 -4.58
C LEU A 319 -0.96 -3.13 -5.83
N ARG A 320 -1.24 -3.71 -6.98
CA ARG A 320 -1.19 -3.05 -8.30
C ARG A 320 -2.56 -3.12 -8.96
N GLY A 321 -2.82 -2.25 -9.93
CA GLY A 321 -4.05 -2.31 -10.73
C GLY A 321 -4.84 -1.01 -10.69
N VAL A 322 -6.16 -1.13 -10.84
CA VAL A 322 -7.04 0.02 -11.05
C VAL A 322 -8.30 -0.03 -10.18
N VAL A 323 -8.80 1.15 -9.82
CA VAL A 323 -10.13 1.36 -9.24
C VAL A 323 -10.82 2.41 -10.08
N ASP A 324 -11.95 2.08 -10.69
CA ASP A 324 -12.76 2.99 -11.50
C ASP A 324 -14.09 3.26 -10.81
N SER A 325 -14.30 4.50 -10.37
CA SER A 325 -15.54 4.90 -9.71
C SER A 325 -16.41 5.78 -10.60
N GLN A 326 -17.71 5.49 -10.63
CA GLN A 326 -18.70 6.30 -11.33
C GLN A 326 -19.18 7.49 -10.47
N ASP A 327 -18.99 7.37 -9.15
CA ASP A 327 -19.59 8.25 -8.15
C ASP A 327 -18.63 9.30 -7.60
N LEU A 328 -17.32 9.21 -7.87
CA LEU A 328 -16.37 10.21 -7.37
C LEU A 328 -16.68 11.59 -7.94
N SER A 329 -16.87 12.55 -7.03
CA SER A 329 -17.09 13.94 -7.38
C SER A 329 -15.74 14.54 -7.75
N LEU A 330 -15.47 14.62 -9.04
CA LEU A 330 -14.29 15.28 -9.57
C LEU A 330 -14.31 16.73 -9.06
N ASN A 331 -13.31 17.17 -8.31
CA ASN A 331 -13.18 18.59 -7.99
C ASN A 331 -12.51 19.30 -9.17
N ILE A 332 -12.57 20.64 -9.18
CA ILE A 332 -12.15 21.46 -10.32
C ILE A 332 -10.68 21.22 -10.71
N SER A 333 -9.79 20.96 -9.73
CA SER A 333 -8.38 20.60 -9.98
C SER A 333 -8.12 19.09 -10.06
N ARG A 334 -9.13 18.24 -9.80
CA ARG A 334 -9.04 16.77 -9.70
C ARG A 334 -7.97 16.21 -8.74
N GLU A 335 -7.27 17.05 -7.98
CA GLU A 335 -6.12 16.69 -7.12
C GLU A 335 -6.49 16.52 -5.63
N MET A 336 -7.53 17.19 -5.11
CA MET A 336 -7.91 17.10 -3.67
C MET A 336 -8.99 16.03 -3.37
N LEU A 337 -8.83 14.79 -3.86
CA LEU A 337 -9.79 13.69 -3.61
C LEU A 337 -9.78 13.15 -2.17
N GLN A 338 -8.72 13.46 -1.41
CA GLN A 338 -8.43 12.87 -0.10
C GLN A 338 -9.55 13.06 0.94
N ASN A 339 -10.37 14.12 0.81
CA ASN A 339 -11.44 14.45 1.75
C ASN A 339 -12.83 13.97 1.33
N ASP A 340 -12.98 13.21 0.22
CA ASP A 340 -14.28 12.70 -0.22
C ASP A 340 -14.76 11.54 0.70
N PRO A 341 -15.92 11.65 1.37
CA PRO A 341 -16.47 10.56 2.17
C PRO A 341 -16.70 9.26 1.39
N LYS A 342 -16.87 9.32 0.07
CA LYS A 342 -16.97 8.15 -0.81
C LYS A 342 -15.64 7.42 -0.92
N LEU A 343 -14.51 8.14 -0.95
CA LEU A 343 -13.18 7.52 -0.99
C LEU A 343 -12.95 6.64 0.24
N VAL A 344 -13.37 7.10 1.43
CA VAL A 344 -13.32 6.30 2.68
C VAL A 344 -14.14 5.02 2.56
N LYS A 345 -15.33 5.08 1.95
CA LYS A 345 -16.17 3.88 1.72
C LYS A 345 -15.53 2.92 0.72
N ILE A 346 -14.96 3.44 -0.37
CA ILE A 346 -14.21 2.66 -1.36
C ILE A 346 -13.04 1.96 -0.66
N ARG A 347 -12.21 2.69 0.10
CA ARG A 347 -11.11 2.12 0.90
C ARG A 347 -11.58 0.97 1.78
N LYS A 348 -12.63 1.16 2.57
CA LYS A 348 -13.18 0.10 3.43
C LYS A 348 -13.62 -1.13 2.63
N GLY A 349 -14.27 -0.91 1.49
CA GLY A 349 -14.70 -1.98 0.59
C GLY A 349 -13.52 -2.76 0.00
N LEU A 350 -12.46 -2.06 -0.44
CA LEU A 350 -11.24 -2.66 -0.96
C LEU A 350 -10.50 -3.46 0.11
N VAL A 351 -10.26 -2.88 1.29
CA VAL A 351 -9.61 -3.56 2.42
C VAL A 351 -10.39 -4.82 2.79
N LYS A 352 -11.71 -4.72 2.95
CA LYS A 352 -12.56 -5.88 3.25
C LYS A 352 -12.44 -6.97 2.18
N LYS A 353 -12.40 -6.60 0.90
CA LYS A 353 -12.28 -7.54 -0.21
C LYS A 353 -10.93 -8.25 -0.20
N VAL A 354 -9.83 -7.49 -0.06
CA VAL A 354 -8.47 -8.02 -0.01
C VAL A 354 -8.31 -9.00 1.15
N LEU A 355 -8.65 -8.58 2.38
CA LEU A 355 -8.54 -9.45 3.56
C LEU A 355 -9.42 -10.70 3.45
N GLY A 356 -10.61 -10.57 2.86
CA GLY A 356 -11.50 -11.71 2.63
C GLY A 356 -10.93 -12.76 1.68
N GLU A 357 -10.33 -12.34 0.56
CA GLU A 357 -9.71 -13.26 -0.41
C GLU A 357 -8.40 -13.84 0.12
N LEU A 358 -7.59 -13.05 0.86
CA LEU A 358 -6.43 -13.57 1.59
C LEU A 358 -6.84 -14.64 2.60
N LYS A 359 -7.92 -14.42 3.36
CA LYS A 359 -8.42 -15.41 4.34
C LYS A 359 -8.87 -16.69 3.64
N LYS A 360 -9.59 -16.58 2.53
CA LYS A 360 -10.00 -17.73 1.73
C LYS A 360 -8.78 -18.52 1.23
N LYS A 361 -7.79 -17.83 0.67
CA LYS A 361 -6.56 -18.42 0.13
C LYS A 361 -5.74 -19.10 1.23
N ALA A 362 -5.62 -18.45 2.39
CA ALA A 362 -4.95 -18.96 3.57
C ALA A 362 -5.55 -20.29 4.07
N SER A 363 -6.88 -20.47 3.95
CA SER A 363 -7.54 -21.72 4.31
C SER A 363 -7.52 -22.78 3.20
N SER A 364 -7.68 -22.39 1.93
CA SER A 364 -7.82 -23.33 0.82
C SER A 364 -6.49 -23.79 0.22
N ALA A 365 -5.43 -23.00 0.34
CA ALA A 365 -4.12 -23.24 -0.28
C ALA A 365 -2.97 -22.73 0.61
N PRO A 366 -2.73 -23.35 1.78
CA PRO A 366 -1.80 -22.82 2.79
C PRO A 366 -0.35 -22.71 2.30
N ASN A 367 0.12 -23.65 1.47
CA ASN A 367 1.48 -23.59 0.92
C ASN A 367 1.65 -22.42 -0.06
N ASP A 368 0.64 -22.13 -0.86
CA ASP A 368 0.64 -20.99 -1.77
C ASP A 368 0.50 -19.66 -0.99
N TYR A 369 -0.30 -19.65 0.08
CA TYR A 369 -0.37 -18.52 0.99
C TYR A 369 0.96 -18.24 1.72
N ALA A 370 1.76 -19.28 2.00
CA ALA A 370 3.09 -19.10 2.58
C ALA A 370 4.03 -18.32 1.64
N LEU A 371 3.90 -18.47 0.32
CA LEU A 371 4.65 -17.67 -0.65
C LEU A 371 4.29 -16.19 -0.54
N PHE A 372 2.99 -15.88 -0.53
CA PHE A 372 2.50 -14.52 -0.27
C PHE A 372 3.04 -13.98 1.05
N TRP A 373 2.97 -14.77 2.12
CA TRP A 373 3.41 -14.34 3.44
C TRP A 373 4.91 -14.04 3.49
N ASN A 374 5.73 -14.85 2.84
CA ASN A 374 7.18 -14.60 2.78
C ASN A 374 7.51 -13.31 2.02
N ASN A 375 6.72 -12.95 1.00
CA ASN A 375 6.94 -11.75 0.21
C ASN A 375 6.40 -10.47 0.86
N PHE A 376 5.23 -10.56 1.51
CA PHE A 376 4.46 -9.38 1.91
C PHE A 376 4.05 -9.38 3.40
N GLY A 377 4.35 -10.43 4.15
CA GLY A 377 3.96 -10.59 5.55
C GLY A 377 4.47 -9.48 6.45
N THR A 378 5.74 -9.07 6.29
CA THR A 378 6.35 -7.94 7.01
C THR A 378 5.56 -6.65 6.81
N VAL A 379 5.14 -6.38 5.57
CA VAL A 379 4.34 -5.19 5.23
C VAL A 379 2.91 -5.29 5.75
N LEU A 380 2.28 -6.48 5.62
CA LEU A 380 0.92 -6.71 6.10
C LEU A 380 0.82 -6.59 7.64
N LYS A 381 1.89 -6.97 8.35
CA LYS A 381 2.00 -6.82 9.82
C LYS A 381 1.97 -5.35 10.28
N GLU A 382 2.38 -4.38 9.46
CA GLU A 382 2.24 -2.96 9.81
C GLU A 382 0.79 -2.59 10.12
N GLY A 383 -0.18 -3.22 9.44
CA GLY A 383 -1.60 -3.03 9.70
C GLY A 383 -2.05 -3.48 11.10
N LEU A 384 -1.33 -4.41 11.75
CA LEU A 384 -1.65 -4.82 13.14
C LEU A 384 -1.44 -3.66 14.12
N TYR A 385 -0.46 -2.81 13.85
CA TYR A 385 -0.14 -1.64 14.64
C TYR A 385 -1.01 -0.43 14.25
N GLU A 386 -1.25 -0.23 12.96
CA GLU A 386 -1.88 0.99 12.43
C GLU A 386 -3.41 0.93 12.25
N ASP A 387 -3.98 -0.25 11.95
CA ASP A 387 -5.41 -0.41 11.63
C ASP A 387 -6.16 -1.21 12.70
N PHE A 388 -6.58 -0.51 13.75
CA PHE A 388 -7.38 -1.06 14.83
C PHE A 388 -8.74 -1.63 14.37
N GLU A 389 -9.33 -1.14 13.27
CA GLU A 389 -10.62 -1.62 12.76
C GLU A 389 -10.50 -3.02 12.12
N ASN A 390 -9.35 -3.33 11.53
CA ASN A 390 -9.10 -4.62 10.86
C ASN A 390 -8.09 -5.53 11.56
N ARG A 391 -7.54 -5.11 12.71
CA ARG A 391 -6.55 -5.83 13.51
C ARG A 391 -6.88 -7.31 13.73
N ASP A 392 -8.09 -7.65 14.17
CA ASP A 392 -8.46 -9.04 14.43
C ASP A 392 -8.40 -9.92 13.18
N LYS A 393 -8.84 -9.40 12.04
CA LYS A 393 -8.75 -10.09 10.74
C LYS A 393 -7.31 -10.25 10.29
N LEU A 394 -6.47 -9.25 10.55
CA LEU A 394 -5.04 -9.31 10.26
C LEU A 394 -4.34 -10.35 11.13
N LEU A 395 -4.71 -10.48 12.41
CA LEU A 395 -4.18 -11.52 13.30
C LEU A 395 -4.52 -12.94 12.82
N GLU A 396 -5.73 -13.15 12.29
CA GLU A 396 -6.10 -14.44 11.68
C GLU A 396 -5.25 -14.79 10.43
N LEU A 397 -4.86 -13.77 9.67
CA LEU A 397 -4.00 -13.89 8.49
C LEU A 397 -2.53 -14.07 8.86
N ALA A 398 -2.14 -13.63 10.06
CA ALA A 398 -0.74 -13.64 10.47
C ALA A 398 -0.14 -15.05 10.50
N ARG A 399 1.10 -15.15 10.02
CA ARG A 399 1.88 -16.40 10.04
C ARG A 399 3.23 -16.17 10.69
N PHE A 400 3.68 -17.20 11.40
CA PHE A 400 4.86 -17.16 12.23
C PHE A 400 5.68 -18.44 12.06
N ARG A 401 6.98 -18.33 12.26
CA ARG A 401 7.81 -19.50 12.54
C ARG A 401 7.63 -19.85 14.01
N SER A 402 7.76 -21.13 14.37
CA SER A 402 7.68 -21.52 15.79
C SER A 402 8.65 -22.67 16.09
N THR A 403 8.94 -22.90 17.37
CA THR A 403 9.82 -23.98 17.83
C THR A 403 9.29 -25.39 17.57
N LYS A 404 8.02 -25.54 17.20
CA LYS A 404 7.39 -26.85 16.90
C LYS A 404 7.01 -27.05 15.44
N SER A 405 7.21 -26.04 14.60
CA SER A 405 6.75 -26.05 13.21
C SER A 405 7.90 -25.78 12.26
N GLU A 406 8.15 -26.71 11.34
CA GLU A 406 9.12 -26.51 10.26
C GLU A 406 8.61 -25.50 9.22
N THR A 407 7.28 -25.39 9.09
CA THR A 407 6.61 -24.44 8.21
C THR A 407 5.98 -23.28 9.00
N LEU A 408 5.48 -22.29 8.28
CA LEU A 408 4.73 -21.18 8.86
C LEU A 408 3.43 -21.68 9.54
N THR A 409 3.15 -21.17 10.73
CA THR A 409 1.96 -21.49 11.53
C THR A 409 1.12 -20.25 11.82
N SER A 410 -0.20 -20.41 11.99
CA SER A 410 -1.10 -19.33 12.40
C SER A 410 -1.22 -19.24 13.92
N LEU A 411 -1.69 -18.10 14.43
CA LEU A 411 -2.00 -17.95 15.86
C LEU A 411 -3.09 -18.94 16.31
N ALA A 412 -4.13 -19.16 15.49
CA ALA A 412 -5.16 -20.16 15.78
C ALA A 412 -4.56 -21.56 15.89
N GLY A 413 -3.68 -21.94 14.95
CA GLY A 413 -2.98 -23.23 15.02
C GLY A 413 -2.09 -23.35 16.25
N TYR A 414 -1.42 -22.27 16.67
CA TYR A 414 -0.69 -22.23 17.94
C TYR A 414 -1.62 -22.51 19.13
N VAL A 415 -2.75 -21.81 19.20
CA VAL A 415 -3.74 -21.96 20.30
C VAL A 415 -4.27 -23.39 20.38
N GLU A 416 -4.56 -24.03 19.25
CA GLU A 416 -4.98 -25.44 19.19
C GLU A 416 -3.93 -26.42 19.75
N ARG A 417 -2.64 -26.04 19.73
CA ARG A 417 -1.52 -26.85 20.24
C ARG A 417 -1.02 -26.44 21.62
N MET A 418 -1.70 -25.50 22.29
CA MET A 418 -1.37 -25.10 23.66
C MET A 418 -1.53 -26.27 24.63
N GLY A 419 -0.58 -26.39 25.57
CA GLY A 419 -0.64 -27.41 26.60
C GLY A 419 -1.66 -27.10 27.69
N GLU A 420 -2.03 -28.11 28.49
CA GLU A 420 -2.83 -27.90 29.69
C GLU A 420 -2.09 -26.98 30.68
N GLY A 421 -2.79 -26.00 31.26
CA GLY A 421 -2.20 -25.00 32.14
C GLY A 421 -1.46 -23.85 31.44
N GLN A 422 -1.31 -23.91 30.11
CA GLN A 422 -0.75 -22.80 29.34
C GLN A 422 -1.81 -21.71 29.13
N ASP A 423 -1.56 -20.51 29.65
CA ASP A 423 -2.47 -19.35 29.53
C ASP A 423 -2.01 -18.33 28.47
N SER A 424 -0.74 -18.35 28.09
CA SER A 424 -0.10 -17.32 27.26
C SER A 424 0.44 -17.85 25.93
N ILE A 425 0.48 -16.99 24.91
CA ILE A 425 1.19 -17.22 23.65
C ILE A 425 2.61 -16.73 23.83
N TYR A 426 3.55 -17.67 23.89
CA TYR A 426 4.97 -17.34 24.09
C TYR A 426 5.64 -16.96 22.78
N TYR A 427 6.46 -15.92 22.83
CA TYR A 427 7.25 -15.44 21.69
C TYR A 427 8.66 -15.02 22.08
N ILE A 428 9.53 -14.94 21.09
CA ILE A 428 10.88 -14.38 21.19
C ILE A 428 11.18 -13.55 19.94
N PHE A 429 11.82 -12.40 20.14
CA PHE A 429 12.30 -11.55 19.05
C PHE A 429 13.76 -11.86 18.69
N GLY A 430 14.14 -11.58 17.45
CA GLY A 430 15.53 -11.53 17.01
C GLY A 430 15.63 -11.45 15.49
N GLU A 431 16.82 -11.18 14.96
CA GLU A 431 16.99 -10.96 13.52
C GLU A 431 17.14 -12.28 12.73
N ASP A 432 17.77 -13.29 13.34
CA ASP A 432 18.08 -14.57 12.70
C ASP A 432 17.33 -15.73 13.37
N LYS A 433 16.56 -16.47 12.57
CA LYS A 433 15.75 -17.60 13.06
C LYS A 433 16.62 -18.68 13.73
N ASP A 434 17.77 -19.00 13.15
CA ASP A 434 18.61 -20.09 13.62
C ASP A 434 19.31 -19.69 14.92
N GLN A 435 19.77 -18.44 15.05
CA GLN A 435 20.29 -17.89 16.30
C GLN A 435 19.24 -17.93 17.41
N ILE A 436 18.04 -17.41 17.14
CA ILE A 436 16.94 -17.40 18.13
C ILE A 436 16.57 -18.82 18.54
N ALA A 437 16.52 -19.77 17.61
CA ALA A 437 16.15 -21.15 17.91
C ALA A 437 17.11 -21.85 18.90
N HIS A 438 18.35 -21.35 19.04
CA HIS A 438 19.37 -21.83 19.98
C HIS A 438 19.51 -20.97 21.25
N SER A 439 18.64 -19.96 21.44
CA SER A 439 18.63 -19.10 22.62
C SER A 439 18.49 -19.92 23.93
N PRO A 440 19.32 -19.65 24.96
CA PRO A 440 19.17 -20.24 26.29
C PRO A 440 17.78 -20.00 26.91
N GLN A 441 17.16 -18.86 26.62
CA GLN A 441 15.82 -18.50 27.11
C GLN A 441 14.72 -19.47 26.63
N LEU A 442 14.97 -20.27 25.58
CA LEU A 442 14.02 -21.26 25.07
C LEU A 442 14.17 -22.65 25.71
N GLU A 443 15.23 -22.92 26.46
CA GLU A 443 15.56 -24.27 26.96
C GLU A 443 14.43 -24.91 27.76
N GLY A 444 13.92 -24.20 28.77
CA GLY A 444 12.88 -24.68 29.68
C GLY A 444 11.52 -24.82 28.99
N PHE A 445 11.23 -23.97 28.02
CA PHE A 445 10.06 -24.09 27.14
C PHE A 445 10.17 -25.35 26.29
N ARG A 446 11.32 -25.58 25.65
CA ARG A 446 11.61 -26.77 24.86
C ARG A 446 11.52 -28.03 25.71
N ALA A 447 12.06 -28.01 26.93
CA ALA A 447 12.04 -29.13 27.85
C ALA A 447 10.62 -29.54 28.27
N ARG A 448 9.74 -28.55 28.51
CA ARG A 448 8.31 -28.75 28.81
C ARG A 448 7.45 -28.98 27.56
N GLY A 449 8.04 -28.87 26.37
CA GLY A 449 7.34 -28.99 25.10
C GLY A 449 6.31 -27.88 24.90
N ILE A 450 6.62 -26.65 25.31
CA ILE A 450 5.84 -25.45 25.06
C ILE A 450 6.30 -24.85 23.72
N GLU A 451 5.34 -24.47 22.88
CA GLU A 451 5.63 -23.83 21.60
C GLU A 451 5.97 -22.36 21.82
N VAL A 452 6.98 -21.85 21.12
CA VAL A 452 7.36 -20.43 21.15
C VAL A 452 7.39 -19.90 19.72
N LEU A 453 6.74 -18.76 19.48
CA LEU A 453 6.79 -18.06 18.20
C LEU A 453 8.15 -17.39 18.02
N LEU A 454 8.75 -17.56 16.85
CA LEU A 454 10.02 -16.96 16.46
C LEU A 454 9.71 -15.74 15.58
N CYS A 455 9.73 -14.56 16.19
CA CYS A 455 9.38 -13.29 15.58
C CYS A 455 10.63 -12.62 15.02
N THR A 456 10.78 -12.64 13.70
CA THR A 456 11.99 -12.17 13.01
C THR A 456 11.84 -10.85 12.26
N ASP A 457 10.62 -10.31 12.19
CA ASP A 457 10.40 -9.04 11.48
C ASP A 457 10.51 -7.88 12.48
N PRO A 458 11.20 -6.76 12.17
CA PRO A 458 11.30 -5.61 13.08
C PRO A 458 9.95 -5.06 13.55
N ILE A 459 8.92 -5.15 12.71
CA ILE A 459 7.55 -4.74 13.06
C ILE A 459 6.94 -5.57 14.21
N ASP A 460 7.44 -6.79 14.46
CA ASP A 460 6.98 -7.67 15.53
C ASP A 460 7.16 -7.05 16.92
N GLU A 461 8.22 -6.24 17.10
CA GLU A 461 8.52 -5.57 18.37
C GLU A 461 7.45 -4.52 18.76
N PHE A 462 6.74 -3.98 17.77
CA PHE A 462 5.76 -2.92 17.95
C PHE A 462 4.33 -3.44 18.04
N TRP A 463 3.93 -4.38 17.17
CA TRP A 463 2.54 -4.80 17.13
C TRP A 463 2.17 -5.70 18.32
N VAL A 464 3.08 -6.56 18.80
CA VAL A 464 2.77 -7.52 19.88
C VAL A 464 2.34 -6.79 21.15
N SER A 465 3.06 -5.73 21.52
CA SER A 465 2.74 -4.89 22.68
C SER A 465 1.45 -4.07 22.48
N SER A 466 1.17 -3.63 21.25
CA SER A 466 -0.04 -2.87 20.89
C SER A 466 -1.31 -3.73 20.85
N VAL A 467 -1.18 -5.01 20.50
CA VAL A 467 -2.31 -5.95 20.38
C VAL A 467 -2.67 -6.57 21.73
N GLY A 468 -1.69 -6.98 22.52
CA GLY A 468 -1.88 -7.51 23.88
C GLY A 468 -2.40 -8.95 23.95
N THR A 469 -3.48 -9.30 23.24
CA THR A 469 -4.10 -10.64 23.31
C THR A 469 -4.56 -11.18 21.95
N PHE A 470 -4.71 -12.50 21.85
CA PHE A 470 -5.40 -13.19 20.76
C PHE A 470 -6.27 -14.32 21.33
N GLN A 471 -7.58 -14.31 21.05
CA GLN A 471 -8.55 -15.26 21.63
C GLN A 471 -8.44 -15.35 23.18
N ASP A 472 -8.39 -14.19 23.84
CA ASP A 472 -8.20 -14.03 25.29
C ASP A 472 -6.87 -14.58 25.85
N LYS A 473 -5.93 -14.99 24.99
CA LYS A 473 -4.58 -15.42 25.38
C LYS A 473 -3.61 -14.24 25.29
N PRO A 474 -2.99 -13.79 26.39
CA PRO A 474 -1.97 -12.75 26.34
C PRO A 474 -0.71 -13.23 25.64
N PHE A 475 -0.01 -12.28 25.00
CA PHE A 475 1.34 -12.53 24.49
C PHE A 475 2.37 -12.36 25.61
N ALA A 476 3.30 -13.32 25.74
CA ALA A 476 4.36 -13.29 26.75
C ALA A 476 5.74 -13.50 26.11
N SER A 477 6.66 -12.56 26.37
CA SER A 477 8.05 -12.69 25.92
C SER A 477 8.79 -13.71 26.79
N VAL A 478 9.54 -14.61 26.17
CA VAL A 478 10.41 -15.54 26.91
C VAL A 478 11.66 -14.87 27.49
N THR A 479 11.96 -13.62 27.09
CA THR A 479 13.13 -12.84 27.52
C THR A 479 12.81 -11.84 28.63
N LYS A 480 11.57 -11.85 29.17
CA LYS A 480 11.12 -10.95 30.25
C LYS A 480 10.60 -11.69 31.47
N GLY A 481 10.96 -11.18 32.66
CA GLY A 481 10.35 -11.50 33.96
C GLY A 481 10.25 -13.00 34.26
N ASP A 482 9.37 -13.36 35.19
CA ASP A 482 8.97 -14.76 35.40
C ASP A 482 8.07 -15.20 34.24
N ALA A 483 8.53 -16.17 33.45
CA ALA A 483 7.79 -16.72 32.31
C ALA A 483 6.56 -17.56 32.72
N GLY A 484 6.31 -17.73 34.03
CA GLY A 484 5.19 -18.51 34.55
C GLY A 484 5.31 -19.99 34.24
N LEU A 485 6.52 -20.47 33.92
CA LEU A 485 6.81 -21.87 33.60
C LEU A 485 6.45 -22.81 34.77
N ASP A 486 6.46 -22.30 35.99
CA ASP A 486 6.12 -23.03 37.21
C ASP A 486 4.64 -23.46 37.27
N LYS A 487 3.76 -22.78 36.51
CA LYS A 487 2.34 -23.11 36.40
C LYS A 487 2.07 -24.24 35.40
N ILE A 488 3.06 -24.57 34.56
CA ILE A 488 2.92 -25.56 33.49
C ILE A 488 3.62 -26.84 33.92
N ALA A 489 2.84 -27.92 34.08
CA ALA A 489 3.37 -29.21 34.50
C ALA A 489 4.48 -29.69 33.56
N GLU A 490 5.61 -30.11 34.12
CA GLU A 490 6.61 -30.82 33.35
C GLU A 490 5.99 -32.09 32.77
N LYS A 491 5.99 -32.25 31.45
CA LYS A 491 5.71 -33.56 30.86
C LYS A 491 6.73 -34.53 31.43
N GLU A 492 6.27 -35.60 32.08
CA GLU A 492 7.14 -36.71 32.48
C GLU A 492 7.89 -37.19 31.22
N LYS A 493 9.12 -36.74 31.02
CA LYS A 493 10.01 -37.41 30.08
C LYS A 493 10.21 -38.81 30.66
N ALA A 494 9.75 -39.80 29.91
CA ALA A 494 10.06 -41.19 30.09
C ALA A 494 11.53 -41.32 30.51
N LYS A 495 11.76 -41.69 31.77
CA LYS A 495 13.03 -42.17 32.30
C LYS A 495 13.45 -43.43 31.53
N LYS A 496 13.96 -43.25 30.32
CA LYS A 496 14.70 -44.29 29.60
C LYS A 496 16.03 -43.69 29.17
N GLY A 497 17.07 -43.98 29.96
CA GLY A 497 18.44 -43.94 29.42
C GLY A 497 19.52 -43.20 30.20
N LYS A 498 19.26 -42.58 31.35
CA LYS A 498 20.35 -42.19 32.28
C LYS A 498 19.99 -42.68 33.68
N GLY A 499 20.83 -43.57 34.21
CA GLY A 499 20.62 -44.22 35.50
C GLY A 499 20.31 -43.22 36.60
N LYS A 500 19.60 -43.69 37.63
CA LYS A 500 19.45 -43.04 38.94
C LYS A 500 20.82 -42.55 39.46
N LYS A 501 21.27 -41.37 39.01
CA LYS A 501 22.14 -40.54 39.83
C LYS A 501 21.22 -40.00 40.92
N LYS A 502 21.56 -40.27 42.18
CA LYS A 502 21.03 -39.51 43.31
C LYS A 502 21.06 -38.03 42.89
N LYS A 503 19.93 -37.32 42.95
CA LYS A 503 19.97 -35.85 42.89
C LYS A 503 20.83 -35.45 44.10
N ASP A 504 22.11 -35.18 43.88
CA ASP A 504 22.94 -34.56 44.89
C ASP A 504 22.22 -33.29 45.33
N LYS A 505 22.16 -33.08 46.65
CA LYS A 505 21.49 -31.95 47.27
C LYS A 505 22.01 -30.69 46.58
N VAL A 506 21.12 -29.92 45.95
CA VAL A 506 21.50 -28.65 45.32
C VAL A 506 22.18 -27.81 46.41
N PRO A 507 23.43 -27.36 46.21
CA PRO A 507 24.11 -26.52 47.19
C PRO A 507 23.33 -25.23 47.41
N ASP A 508 23.47 -24.63 48.59
CA ASP A 508 22.88 -23.32 48.86
C ASP A 508 23.48 -22.28 47.90
N LEU A 509 22.63 -21.62 47.12
CA LEU A 509 23.03 -20.66 46.09
C LEU A 509 23.13 -19.23 46.62
N GLU A 510 22.57 -18.94 47.80
CA GLU A 510 22.58 -17.59 48.37
C GLU A 510 23.99 -16.98 48.50
N PRO A 511 25.03 -17.72 48.95
CA PRO A 511 26.40 -17.19 48.99
C PRO A 511 26.92 -16.82 47.60
N LEU A 512 26.62 -17.63 46.58
CA LEU A 512 27.03 -17.38 45.19
C LEU A 512 26.30 -16.17 44.62
N ILE A 513 24.98 -16.11 44.79
CA ILE A 513 24.15 -14.99 44.34
C ILE A 513 24.66 -13.68 44.93
N THR A 514 24.93 -13.66 46.24
CA THR A 514 25.45 -12.46 46.94
C THR A 514 26.82 -12.04 46.42
N ALA A 515 27.71 -13.01 46.19
CA ALA A 515 29.04 -12.73 45.68
C ALA A 515 29.01 -12.27 44.21
N MET A 516 28.15 -12.84 43.36
CA MET A 516 27.96 -12.38 41.98
C MET A 516 27.35 -10.98 41.92
N LYS A 517 26.38 -10.65 42.79
CA LYS A 517 25.81 -9.29 42.90
C LYS A 517 26.89 -8.27 43.27
N THR A 518 27.77 -8.62 44.20
CA THR A 518 28.90 -7.77 44.59
C THR A 518 29.90 -7.60 43.45
N ALA A 519 30.25 -8.68 42.75
CA ALA A 519 31.23 -8.65 41.65
C ALA A 519 30.72 -7.88 40.42
N LEU A 520 29.42 -7.92 40.17
CA LEU A 520 28.78 -7.33 38.98
C LEU A 520 27.99 -6.05 39.29
N ASP A 521 28.29 -5.40 40.42
CA ASP A 521 27.60 -4.18 40.85
C ASP A 521 27.70 -3.09 39.76
N GLY A 522 26.57 -2.46 39.45
CA GLY A 522 26.46 -1.49 38.36
C GLY A 522 26.47 -2.07 36.94
N GLU A 523 26.69 -3.38 36.74
CA GLU A 523 26.62 -4.03 35.42
C GLU A 523 25.32 -4.81 35.17
N ILE A 524 24.65 -5.24 36.24
CA ILE A 524 23.39 -5.99 36.24
C ILE A 524 22.38 -5.38 37.22
N LYS A 525 21.11 -5.73 37.07
CA LYS A 525 20.00 -5.32 37.94
C LYS A 525 19.85 -6.27 39.12
N ASP A 526 19.94 -7.57 38.84
CA ASP A 526 19.79 -8.61 39.84
C ASP A 526 20.43 -9.94 39.38
N VAL A 527 20.67 -10.85 40.32
CA VAL A 527 21.05 -12.25 40.04
C VAL A 527 20.00 -13.15 40.68
N MET A 528 19.42 -14.06 39.91
CA MET A 528 18.38 -14.96 40.41
C MET A 528 18.51 -16.39 39.87
N VAL A 529 17.89 -17.34 40.54
CA VAL A 529 17.82 -18.72 40.05
C VAL A 529 16.83 -18.82 38.89
N SER A 530 17.27 -19.44 37.80
CA SER A 530 16.42 -19.63 36.62
C SER A 530 15.42 -20.76 36.80
N THR A 531 14.19 -20.56 36.33
CA THR A 531 13.20 -21.63 36.11
C THR A 531 13.19 -22.13 34.65
N ARG A 532 13.92 -21.44 33.76
CA ARG A 532 13.93 -21.68 32.30
C ARG A 532 15.21 -22.32 31.77
N LEU A 533 16.32 -22.27 32.49
CA LEU A 533 17.56 -22.90 32.02
C LEU A 533 17.57 -24.41 32.28
N THR A 534 18.07 -25.20 31.33
CA THR A 534 18.28 -26.65 31.50
C THR A 534 19.72 -27.06 31.26
N ASP A 535 20.34 -26.57 30.20
CA ASP A 535 21.69 -26.94 29.76
C ASP A 535 22.68 -25.77 29.92
N SER A 536 22.26 -24.53 29.70
CA SER A 536 23.16 -23.37 29.82
C SER A 536 23.38 -22.97 31.29
N PRO A 537 24.56 -22.43 31.65
CA PRO A 537 24.86 -21.98 33.01
C PRO A 537 24.11 -20.72 33.40
N VAL A 538 23.93 -19.80 32.45
CA VAL A 538 23.34 -18.46 32.67
C VAL A 538 22.60 -17.94 31.43
N CYS A 539 21.71 -16.98 31.63
CA CYS A 539 21.14 -16.12 30.57
C CYS A 539 20.76 -14.75 31.15
N LEU A 540 20.51 -13.76 30.30
CA LEU A 540 19.96 -12.46 30.70
C LEU A 540 18.47 -12.39 30.36
N VAL A 541 17.74 -11.72 31.22
CA VAL A 541 16.34 -11.36 31.01
C VAL A 541 16.11 -9.91 31.41
N ALA A 542 15.13 -9.28 30.77
CA ALA A 542 14.62 -7.99 31.19
C ALA A 542 13.73 -8.17 32.42
N GLY A 543 13.75 -7.20 33.34
CA GLY A 543 12.86 -7.22 34.48
C GLY A 543 11.40 -7.04 34.08
N GLU A 544 10.49 -7.39 34.98
CA GLU A 544 9.07 -7.13 34.79
C GLU A 544 8.83 -5.61 34.66
N GLY A 545 8.14 -5.20 33.58
CA GLY A 545 7.92 -3.80 33.24
C GLY A 545 9.05 -3.13 32.44
N ASP A 546 10.22 -3.76 32.31
CA ASP A 546 11.32 -3.23 31.49
C ASP A 546 11.06 -3.47 29.99
N MET A 547 11.86 -2.81 29.14
CA MET A 547 11.84 -3.01 27.69
C MET A 547 12.32 -4.41 27.32
N ASP A 548 11.85 -4.93 26.18
CA ASP A 548 12.37 -6.21 25.69
C ASP A 548 13.81 -6.04 25.22
N LEU A 549 14.64 -7.07 25.37
CA LEU A 549 16.06 -7.01 25.03
C LEU A 549 16.26 -6.58 23.59
N GLN A 550 15.48 -7.13 22.67
CA GLN A 550 15.63 -6.81 21.25
C GLN A 550 15.13 -5.41 20.90
N LEU A 551 14.01 -4.98 21.49
CA LEU A 551 13.48 -3.62 21.31
C LEU A 551 14.46 -2.56 21.83
N GLU A 552 15.10 -2.80 22.98
CA GLU A 552 16.14 -1.92 23.51
C GLU A 552 17.32 -1.79 22.52
N ARG A 553 17.78 -2.91 21.95
CA ARG A 553 18.85 -2.91 20.93
C ARG A 553 18.46 -2.13 19.69
N MET A 554 17.27 -2.39 19.15
CA MET A 554 16.74 -1.73 17.97
C MET A 554 16.72 -0.21 18.16
N LEU A 555 16.20 0.27 19.29
CA LEU A 555 16.14 1.70 19.60
C LEU A 555 17.52 2.34 19.82
N LYS A 556 18.50 1.60 20.35
CA LYS A 556 19.90 2.08 20.42
C LYS A 556 20.53 2.20 19.04
N GLN A 557 20.37 1.19 18.18
CA GLN A 557 20.88 1.23 16.80
C GLN A 557 20.30 2.40 16.00
N HIS A 558 19.05 2.78 16.27
CA HIS A 558 18.39 3.94 15.66
C HIS A 558 18.65 5.28 16.39
N GLY A 559 19.51 5.30 17.42
CA GLY A 559 19.84 6.51 18.18
C GLY A 559 18.68 7.11 18.99
N GLN A 560 17.59 6.35 19.19
CA GLN A 560 16.44 6.77 19.99
C GLN A 560 16.63 6.56 21.49
N LEU A 561 17.55 5.65 21.85
CA LEU A 561 18.10 5.52 23.20
C LEU A 561 19.56 5.98 23.20
N LYS A 562 19.94 6.81 24.18
CA LYS A 562 21.34 7.25 24.32
C LYS A 562 22.22 6.06 24.72
N GLU A 563 23.39 5.95 24.08
CA GLU A 563 24.45 5.05 24.54
C GLU A 563 24.77 5.32 26.01
N GLY A 564 24.78 4.28 26.84
CA GLY A 564 25.03 4.36 28.29
C GLY A 564 23.79 4.51 29.18
N VAL A 565 22.58 4.67 28.62
CA VAL A 565 21.32 4.41 29.35
C VAL A 565 20.96 2.95 29.12
N ASP A 566 21.72 2.06 29.75
CA ASP A 566 21.47 0.62 29.68
C ASP A 566 20.40 0.25 30.70
N SER A 567 19.33 -0.42 30.27
CA SER A 567 18.50 -1.15 31.22
C SER A 567 19.38 -2.25 31.80
N LEU A 568 19.75 -2.11 33.07
CA LEU A 568 20.42 -3.18 33.78
C LEU A 568 19.52 -4.43 33.72
N ARG A 569 20.11 -5.58 33.41
CA ARG A 569 19.40 -6.84 33.21
C ARG A 569 19.52 -7.77 34.40
N ILE A 570 18.61 -8.72 34.48
CA ILE A 570 18.69 -9.77 35.48
C ILE A 570 19.50 -10.92 34.89
N LEU A 571 20.55 -11.34 35.60
CA LEU A 571 21.33 -12.54 35.27
C LEU A 571 20.69 -13.74 35.95
N GLU A 572 20.05 -14.61 35.18
CA GLU A 572 19.53 -15.87 35.69
C GLU A 572 20.62 -16.94 35.70
N ILE A 573 20.72 -17.74 36.78
CA ILE A 573 21.69 -18.82 36.94
C ILE A 573 21.00 -20.20 37.01
N ASN A 574 21.61 -21.21 36.39
CA ASN A 574 21.09 -22.59 36.38
C ASN A 574 21.60 -23.39 37.59
N ALA A 575 20.73 -23.63 38.57
CA ALA A 575 21.03 -24.37 39.80
C ALA A 575 21.52 -25.82 39.58
N ASP A 576 21.16 -26.42 38.44
CA ASP A 576 21.52 -27.80 38.10
C ASP A 576 22.79 -27.89 37.24
N HIS A 577 23.30 -26.77 36.72
CA HIS A 577 24.51 -26.75 35.91
C HIS A 577 25.76 -27.05 36.75
N SER A 578 26.66 -27.89 36.24
CA SER A 578 27.84 -28.36 36.98
C SER A 578 28.76 -27.22 37.42
N LEU A 579 29.01 -26.24 36.55
CA LEU A 579 29.82 -25.06 36.85
C LEU A 579 29.21 -24.24 37.99
N ILE A 580 27.88 -24.01 37.96
CA ILE A 580 27.19 -23.20 38.97
C ILE A 580 27.24 -23.90 40.33
N ARG A 581 27.08 -25.23 40.36
CA ARG A 581 27.22 -26.03 41.60
C ARG A 581 28.63 -25.92 42.19
N ILE A 582 29.66 -26.03 41.36
CA ILE A 582 31.06 -25.90 41.81
C ILE A 582 31.31 -24.49 42.37
N LEU A 583 30.82 -23.46 41.68
CA LEU A 583 30.95 -22.06 42.14
C LEU A 583 30.20 -21.83 43.45
N ALA A 584 29.02 -22.43 43.63
CA ALA A 584 28.23 -22.32 44.85
C ALA A 584 28.93 -22.94 46.05
N GLU A 585 29.53 -24.13 45.89
CA GLU A 585 30.30 -24.77 46.96
C GLU A 585 31.53 -23.95 47.35
N ARG A 586 32.25 -23.37 46.38
CA ARG A 586 33.41 -22.50 46.64
C ARG A 586 33.02 -21.23 47.38
N ALA A 587 31.98 -20.56 46.91
CA ALA A 587 31.44 -19.36 47.55
C ALA A 587 31.01 -19.63 48.99
N GLY A 588 30.32 -20.76 49.25
CA GLY A 588 29.88 -21.15 50.59
C GLY A 588 31.02 -21.45 51.57
N LYS A 589 32.20 -21.83 51.08
CA LYS A 589 33.41 -22.04 51.90
C LYS A 589 34.28 -20.78 52.05
N GLY A 590 33.96 -19.70 51.33
CA GLY A 590 34.85 -18.53 51.21
C GLY A 590 36.17 -18.86 50.50
N GLU A 591 36.19 -19.90 49.66
CA GLU A 591 37.39 -20.38 48.97
C GLU A 591 37.48 -19.81 47.55
N GLY A 592 38.48 -18.95 47.32
CA GLY A 592 38.82 -18.42 46.00
C GLY A 592 37.98 -17.22 45.57
N ASP A 593 38.59 -16.34 44.78
CA ASP A 593 37.90 -15.20 44.16
C ASP A 593 37.04 -15.70 42.98
N ILE A 594 35.73 -15.47 43.05
CA ILE A 594 34.78 -15.83 41.99
C ILE A 594 34.52 -14.68 41.01
N THR A 595 35.15 -13.52 41.19
CA THR A 595 34.92 -12.31 40.40
C THR A 595 35.16 -12.55 38.91
N ASP A 596 36.28 -13.16 38.54
CA ASP A 596 36.60 -13.50 37.15
C ASP A 596 35.52 -14.41 36.54
N ALA A 597 35.07 -15.42 37.30
CA ALA A 597 34.04 -16.34 36.84
C ALA A 597 32.69 -15.63 36.67
N ALA A 598 32.32 -14.73 37.58
CA ALA A 598 31.07 -13.97 37.49
C ALA A 598 31.04 -13.09 36.23
N HIS A 599 32.13 -12.39 35.93
CA HIS A 599 32.21 -11.58 34.70
C HIS A 599 32.26 -12.44 33.44
N LEU A 600 33.01 -13.55 33.43
CA LEU A 600 33.03 -14.45 32.27
C LEU A 600 31.67 -15.08 32.00
N LEU A 601 30.89 -15.41 33.05
CA LEU A 601 29.50 -15.85 32.90
C LEU A 601 28.60 -14.74 32.33
N LEU A 602 28.74 -13.51 32.83
CA LEU A 602 28.00 -12.36 32.29
C LEU A 602 28.32 -12.12 30.80
N ASP A 603 29.59 -12.15 30.41
CA ASP A 603 30.01 -11.99 29.02
C ASP A 603 29.56 -13.17 28.16
N GLN A 604 29.58 -14.40 28.68
CA GLN A 604 29.01 -15.57 28.01
C GLN A 604 27.50 -15.38 27.75
N ALA A 605 26.75 -14.85 28.71
CA ALA A 605 25.32 -14.58 28.55
C ALA A 605 25.06 -13.52 27.46
N ARG A 606 25.84 -12.43 27.46
CA ARG A 606 25.80 -11.41 26.40
C ARG A 606 26.06 -12.02 25.03
N ILE A 607 27.12 -12.81 24.88
CA ILE A 607 27.47 -13.47 23.61
C ILE A 607 26.34 -14.40 23.15
N ALA A 608 25.77 -15.20 24.06
CA ALA A 608 24.69 -16.12 23.73
C ALA A 608 23.43 -15.40 23.21
N GLU A 609 23.23 -14.15 23.62
CA GLU A 609 22.13 -13.31 23.15
C GLU A 609 22.47 -12.53 21.88
N GLY A 610 23.68 -12.67 21.33
CA GLY A 610 24.14 -11.91 20.16
C GLY A 610 24.65 -10.51 20.49
N GLU A 611 24.94 -10.22 21.75
CA GLU A 611 25.50 -8.95 22.18
C GLU A 611 27.02 -8.91 22.08
N THR A 612 27.53 -7.72 21.79
CA THR A 612 28.97 -7.45 21.87
C THR A 612 29.40 -7.39 23.32
N VAL A 613 30.53 -8.04 23.62
CA VAL A 613 31.21 -7.88 24.92
C VAL A 613 31.58 -6.42 25.13
N ARG A 614 31.21 -5.84 26.28
CA ARG A 614 31.43 -4.41 26.58
C ARG A 614 32.91 -4.03 26.61
N ASP A 615 33.74 -4.88 27.21
CA ASP A 615 35.20 -4.74 27.25
C ASP A 615 35.88 -6.02 26.74
N PRO A 616 36.12 -6.12 25.41
CA PRO A 616 36.77 -7.28 24.83
C PRO A 616 38.18 -7.55 25.38
N ALA A 617 38.90 -6.50 25.83
CA ALA A 617 40.25 -6.63 26.37
C ALA A 617 40.20 -7.28 27.76
N ALA A 618 39.32 -6.81 28.64
CA ALA A 618 39.11 -7.40 29.96
C ALA A 618 38.61 -8.85 29.86
N PHE A 619 37.66 -9.13 28.96
CA PHE A 619 37.18 -10.49 28.69
C PHE A 619 38.33 -11.43 28.27
N SER A 620 39.15 -11.00 27.30
CA SER A 620 40.29 -11.78 26.81
C SER A 620 41.32 -12.04 27.92
N ALA A 621 41.67 -11.01 28.71
CA ALA A 621 42.60 -11.15 29.82
C ALA A 621 42.10 -12.13 30.89
N ARG A 622 40.81 -12.05 31.27
CA ARG A 622 40.18 -12.99 32.21
C ARG A 622 40.17 -14.41 31.67
N LEU A 623 39.83 -14.59 30.40
CA LEU A 623 39.83 -15.89 29.75
C LEU A 623 41.22 -16.53 29.75
N CYS A 624 42.26 -15.77 29.38
CA CYS A 624 43.66 -16.23 29.46
C CYS A 624 44.03 -16.62 30.89
N ALA A 625 43.74 -15.78 31.88
CA ALA A 625 44.08 -16.06 33.28
C ALA A 625 43.40 -17.32 33.82
N VAL A 626 42.15 -17.59 33.42
CA VAL A 626 41.43 -18.83 33.80
C VAL A 626 42.00 -20.05 33.09
N LEU A 627 42.38 -19.94 31.82
CA LEU A 627 43.01 -21.03 31.08
C LEU A 627 44.38 -21.39 31.63
N GLU A 628 45.21 -20.39 31.97
CA GLU A 628 46.52 -20.61 32.62
C GLU A 628 46.36 -21.37 33.94
N LYS A 629 45.47 -20.91 34.82
CA LYS A 629 45.15 -21.58 36.10
C LYS A 629 44.59 -23.00 35.95
N GLY A 630 44.04 -23.35 34.79
CA GLY A 630 43.48 -24.67 34.52
C GLY A 630 44.46 -25.65 33.86
N LEU A 631 45.60 -25.15 33.37
CA LEU A 631 46.69 -25.95 32.81
C LEU A 631 47.76 -26.30 33.86
N ASP A 632 47.83 -25.50 34.93
CA ASP A 632 48.56 -25.80 36.18
C ASP A 632 47.73 -26.72 37.10
#